data_AF-A0A158IK07-F1
#
_entry.id   AF-A0A158IK07-F1
#
_cell.length_a   1.000
_cell.length_b   1.000
_cell.length_c   1.000
_cell.angle_alpha   90.00
_cell.angle_beta   90.00
_cell.angle_gamma   90.00
#
_symmetry.space_group_name_H-M   'P 1'
#
loop_
_entity.id
_entity.type
_entity.pdbx_description
1 polymer ?
#
loop_
_entity_poly.entity_id
_entity_poly.type
_entity_poly.pdbx_seq_one_letter_code
_entity_poly.pdbx_strand_id
1 'polypeptide(L)' 'MQDGHVSVTDGPFAETKEQLGGFILIEAQDLNDAIRVASRIPPGRLGGIELRPVRDLSAWGAID' A
#
# COMPACT_ATOMS: atom_id res chain seq x y z
N MET A 1 15.53 12.23 3.40
CA MET A 1 16.07 13.47 2.80
C MET A 1 16.75 14.24 3.91
N GLN A 2 18.07 14.30 3.92
CA GLN A 2 18.80 15.28 4.74
C GLN A 2 19.32 16.34 3.78
N ASP A 3 19.12 17.61 4.12
CA ASP A 3 19.68 18.77 3.43
C ASP A 3 19.36 18.90 1.93
N GLY A 4 18.21 18.38 1.50
CA GLY A 4 17.78 18.44 0.10
C GLY A 4 18.52 17.48 -0.84
N HIS A 5 19.40 16.63 -0.30
CA HIS A 5 20.11 15.63 -1.08
C HIS A 5 19.36 14.29 -1.11
N VAL A 6 19.37 13.65 -2.29
CA VAL A 6 18.85 12.30 -2.48
C VAL A 6 19.89 11.30 -1.96
N SER A 7 19.45 10.39 -1.10
CA SER A 7 20.27 9.29 -0.60
C SER A 7 19.67 7.97 -1.07
N VAL A 8 20.53 7.05 -1.49
CA VAL A 8 20.16 5.69 -1.93
C VAL A 8 20.91 4.72 -1.04
N THR A 9 20.18 3.78 -0.47
CA THR A 9 20.70 2.73 0.41
C THR A 9 20.29 1.37 -0.11
N ASP A 10 21.09 0.35 0.20
CA ASP A 10 20.68 -1.04 0.03
C ASP A 10 19.70 -1.45 1.15
N GLY A 11 18.82 -2.41 0.88
CA GLY A 11 17.82 -2.90 1.82
C GLY A 11 16.52 -2.06 1.91
N PRO A 12 15.61 -2.43 2.83
CA PRO A 12 14.33 -1.74 3.03
C PRO A 12 14.51 -0.38 3.72
N PHE A 13 13.48 0.48 3.67
CA PHE A 13 13.48 1.77 4.37
C PHE A 13 13.69 1.64 5.89
N ALA A 14 13.04 0.66 6.50
CA ALA A 14 13.19 0.31 7.90
C ALA A 14 13.08 -1.20 8.05
N GLU A 15 13.92 -1.78 8.91
CA GLU A 15 13.78 -3.17 9.32
C GLU A 15 12.58 -3.32 10.26
N THR A 16 11.70 -4.26 9.92
CA THR A 16 10.45 -4.53 10.65
C THR A 16 10.30 -6.02 10.87
N LYS A 17 9.51 -6.39 11.89
CA LYS A 17 9.19 -7.81 12.15
C LYS A 17 8.44 -8.46 10.98
N GLU A 18 7.59 -7.68 10.32
CA GLU A 18 6.85 -8.06 9.11
C GLU A 18 7.21 -7.08 7.99
N GLN A 19 7.71 -7.59 6.87
CA GLN A 19 8.07 -6.76 5.71
C GLN A 19 6.88 -6.57 4.77
N LEU A 20 6.85 -5.46 4.03
CA LEU A 20 5.87 -5.24 2.96
C LEU A 20 6.19 -6.19 1.79
N GLY A 21 5.47 -7.31 1.71
CA GLY A 21 5.68 -8.33 0.68
C GLY A 21 5.08 -8.00 -0.70
N GLY A 22 4.27 -6.95 -0.80
CA GLY A 22 3.61 -6.51 -2.03
C GLY A 22 2.32 -5.75 -1.75
N PHE A 23 1.66 -5.27 -2.80
CA PHE A 23 0.35 -4.62 -2.71
C PHE A 23 -0.53 -5.00 -3.90
N ILE A 24 -1.86 -4.90 -3.70
CA ILE A 24 -2.87 -5.07 -4.75
C ILE A 24 -3.77 -3.85 -4.69
N LEU A 25 -4.01 -3.24 -5.85
CA LEU A 25 -5.00 -2.18 -5.99
C LEU A 25 -6.31 -2.80 -6.50
N ILE A 26 -7.41 -2.50 -5.83
CA ILE A 26 -8.74 -2.96 -6.20
C ILE A 26 -9.70 -1.78 -6.24
N GLU A 27 -10.70 -1.87 -7.11
CA GLU A 27 -11.91 -1.05 -7.00
C GLU A 27 -12.91 -1.81 -6.12
N ALA A 28 -13.52 -1.09 -5.19
CA ALA A 28 -14.52 -1.62 -4.27
C ALA A 28 -15.57 -0.54 -4.00
N GLN A 29 -16.82 -0.94 -3.77
CA GLN A 29 -17.90 0.03 -3.53
C GLN A 29 -17.72 0.76 -2.19
N ASP A 30 -17.24 0.03 -1.18
CA ASP A 30 -16.94 0.54 0.15
C ASP A 30 -15.89 -0.34 0.85
N LEU A 31 -15.55 0.01 2.10
CA LEU A 31 -14.57 -0.74 2.89
C LEU A 31 -15.01 -2.19 3.19
N ASN A 32 -16.31 -2.44 3.36
CA ASN A 32 -16.81 -3.80 3.63
C ASN A 32 -16.67 -4.70 2.40
N ASP A 33 -16.91 -4.16 1.21
CA ASP A 33 -16.66 -4.84 -0.06
C ASP A 33 -15.17 -5.16 -0.23
N ALA A 34 -14.28 -4.19 0.06
CA ALA A 34 -12.84 -4.40 0.07
C ALA A 34 -12.40 -5.50 1.05
N ILE A 35 -12.98 -5.55 2.26
CA ILE A 35 -12.71 -6.61 3.25
C ILE A 35 -13.12 -7.98 2.71
N ARG A 36 -14.29 -8.09 2.05
CA ARG A 36 -14.74 -9.37 1.46
C ARG A 36 -13.77 -9.85 0.40
N VAL A 37 -13.27 -8.97 -0.47
CA VAL A 37 -12.24 -9.31 -1.45
C VAL A 37 -10.95 -9.72 -0.75
N ALA A 38 -10.47 -8.91 0.19
CA ALA A 38 -9.21 -9.14 0.89
C ALA A 38 -9.16 -10.47 1.66
N SER A 39 -10.29 -10.87 2.27
CA SER A 39 -10.41 -12.14 3.00
C SER A 39 -10.14 -13.38 2.14
N ARG A 40 -10.17 -13.25 0.82
CA ARG A 40 -9.96 -14.33 -0.14
C ARG A 40 -8.56 -14.36 -0.75
N ILE A 41 -7.72 -13.37 -0.44
CA ILE A 41 -6.36 -13.25 -0.99
C ILE A 41 -5.44 -14.27 -0.30
N PRO A 42 -4.93 -15.29 -1.02
CA PRO A 42 -4.15 -16.37 -0.39
C PRO A 42 -2.89 -15.91 0.36
N PRO A 43 -2.11 -14.93 -0.14
CA PRO A 43 -0.95 -14.39 0.60
C PRO A 43 -1.26 -13.86 2.01
N GLY A 44 -2.50 -13.41 2.28
CA GLY A 44 -2.89 -12.95 3.61
C GLY A 44 -2.80 -14.04 4.69
N ARG A 45 -2.68 -15.31 4.31
CA ARG A 45 -2.46 -16.42 5.26
C ARG A 45 -1.02 -16.52 5.78
N LEU A 46 -0.07 -15.86 5.12
CA LEU A 46 1.35 -15.86 5.50
C LEU A 46 1.72 -14.70 6.43
N GLY A 47 0.78 -13.80 6.72
CA GLY A 47 0.98 -12.58 7.51
C GLY A 47 -0.35 -11.83 7.68
N GLY A 48 -0.37 -10.53 7.36
CA GLY A 48 -1.56 -9.70 7.39
C GLY A 48 -1.81 -8.96 6.07
N ILE A 49 -3.03 -8.43 5.90
CA ILE A 49 -3.39 -7.50 4.82
C ILE A 49 -3.86 -6.20 5.46
N GLU A 50 -3.16 -5.09 5.18
CA GLU A 50 -3.59 -3.74 5.54
C GLU A 50 -4.45 -3.16 4.40
N LEU A 51 -5.67 -2.72 4.73
CA LEU A 51 -6.53 -2.02 3.77
C LEU A 51 -6.39 -0.51 3.92
N ARG A 52 -6.00 0.17 2.84
CA ARG A 52 -5.86 1.62 2.80
C ARG A 52 -6.69 2.20 1.65
N PRO A 53 -7.75 2.98 1.94
CA PRO A 53 -8.43 3.75 0.92
C PRO A 53 -7.46 4.72 0.25
N VAL A 54 -7.41 4.70 -1.08
CA VAL A 54 -6.60 5.65 -1.85
C VAL A 54 -7.42 6.91 -2.13
N ARG A 55 -6.74 8.05 -2.14
CA ARG A 55 -7.33 9.29 -2.65
C ARG A 55 -6.99 9.36 -4.13
N ASP A 56 -8.01 9.58 -4.95
CA ASP A 56 -7.76 9.93 -6.34
C ASP A 56 -7.23 11.37 -6.41
N LEU A 57 -5.97 11.50 -6.84
CA LEU A 57 -5.31 12.80 -6.99
C LEU A 57 -5.56 13.43 -8.37
N SER A 58 -6.13 12.69 -9.32
CA SER A 58 -6.55 13.26 -10.62
C SER A 58 -7.66 14.29 -10.43
N ALA A 59 -8.51 14.10 -9.41
CA ALA A 59 -9.58 15.05 -9.05
C ALA A 59 -9.06 16.40 -8.50
N TRP A 60 -7.76 16.54 -8.24
CA TRP A 60 -7.14 17.78 -7.75
C TRP A 60 -6.49 18.61 -8.88
N GLY A 61 -6.66 18.23 -10.16
CA GLY A 61 -6.05 18.95 -11.30
C GLY A 61 -4.53 18.98 -11.26
N ALA A 62 -3.92 18.05 -10.51
CA ALA A 62 -2.48 17.97 -10.31
C ALA A 62 -1.79 17.09 -11.36
N ILE A 63 -2.57 16.45 -12.25
CA ILE A 63 -2.10 15.52 -13.25
C ILE A 63 -2.90 15.74 -14.54
N ASP A 64 -2.65 16.90 -15.15
CA ASP A 64 -2.99 17.25 -16.52
C ASP A 64 -1.66 17.41 -17.28
#